data_AF-A0A8J7LHE6-F1
#
_entry.id   AF-A0A8J7LHE6-F1
#
_cell.length_a   1.000
_cell.length_b   1.000
_cell.length_c   1.000
_cell.angle_alpha   90.00
_cell.angle_beta   90.00
_cell.angle_gamma   90.00
#
_symmetry.space_group_name_H-M   'P 1'
#
loop_
_entity.id
_entity.type
_entity.pdbx_description
1 polymer ?
#
loop_
_entity_poly.entity_id
_entity_poly.type
_entity_poly.pdbx_seq_one_letter_code
_entity_poly.pdbx_strand_id
1 'polypeptide(L)'
;LTAYWENRQNIKFKSLIPSYQKLAQKQGFICPVCGESLFNDEPIQKHHKIPFCDGGNESYANLELVHYYCHQQIHSHAQNHLSEIENELSPW
;
A
#
# COMPACT_ATOMS: atom_id res chain seq x y z
N LEU A 1 -14.23 22.19 13.17
CA LEU A 1 -14.27 21.22 12.05
C LEU A 1 -13.23 20.10 12.22
N THR A 2 -12.02 20.39 12.71
CA THR A 2 -10.91 19.43 12.94
C THR A 2 -11.27 18.22 13.81
N ALA A 3 -11.94 18.44 14.96
CA ALA A 3 -12.27 17.37 15.91
C ALA A 3 -13.20 16.27 15.34
N TYR A 4 -14.10 16.62 14.42
CA TYR A 4 -15.00 15.63 13.78
C TYR A 4 -14.22 14.69 12.86
N TRP A 5 -13.31 15.25 12.05
CA TRP A 5 -12.44 14.48 11.16
C TRP A 5 -11.49 13.60 11.95
N GLU A 6 -10.84 14.13 12.99
CA GLU A 6 -9.96 13.38 13.88
C GLU A 6 -10.67 12.20 14.57
N ASN A 7 -11.92 12.40 15.02
CA ASN A 7 -12.69 11.34 15.65
C ASN A 7 -13.02 10.20 14.68
N ARG A 8 -13.38 10.53 13.42
CA ARG A 8 -13.66 9.51 12.39
C ARG A 8 -12.42 8.71 12.02
N GLN A 9 -11.26 9.36 11.90
CA GLN A 9 -9.97 8.69 11.64
C GLN A 9 -9.61 7.76 12.81
N ASN A 10 -9.80 8.22 14.05
CA ASN A 10 -9.54 7.41 15.25
C ASN A 10 -10.42 6.16 15.35
N ILE A 11 -11.70 6.25 15.00
CA ILE A 11 -12.61 5.10 14.97
C ILE A 11 -12.12 4.07 13.96
N LYS A 12 -11.80 4.50 12.73
CA LYS A 12 -11.29 3.63 11.66
C LYS A 12 -9.97 2.96 12.08
N PHE A 13 -9.04 3.73 12.62
CA PHE A 13 -7.77 3.21 13.13
C PHE A 13 -7.97 2.15 14.23
N LYS A 14 -8.85 2.40 15.21
CA LYS A 14 -9.13 1.46 16.30
C LYS A 14 -9.79 0.17 15.81
N SER A 15 -10.49 0.20 14.68
CA SER A 15 -11.10 -0.99 14.08
C SER A 15 -10.12 -1.90 13.32
N LEU A 16 -8.90 -1.42 13.04
CA LEU A 16 -7.88 -2.22 12.37
C LEU A 16 -7.31 -3.32 13.27
N ILE A 17 -6.87 -4.43 12.67
CA ILE A 17 -6.10 -5.45 13.37
C ILE A 17 -4.73 -4.92 13.83
N PRO A 18 -4.12 -5.48 14.89
CA PRO A 18 -2.89 -4.94 15.49
C PRO A 18 -1.72 -4.76 14.52
N SER A 19 -1.54 -5.67 13.57
CA SER A 19 -0.49 -5.56 12.55
C SER A 19 -0.70 -4.36 11.63
N TYR A 20 -1.94 -4.09 11.24
CA TYR A 20 -2.30 -2.95 10.40
C TYR A 20 -2.18 -1.64 11.19
N GLN A 21 -2.56 -1.64 12.48
CA GLN A 21 -2.34 -0.48 13.35
C GLN A 21 -0.86 -0.10 13.43
N LYS A 22 0.02 -1.09 13.58
CA LYS A 22 1.48 -0.88 13.62
C LYS A 22 2.02 -0.32 12.31
N LEU A 23 1.57 -0.86 11.17
CA LEU A 23 1.96 -0.37 9.84
C LEU A 23 1.46 1.06 9.61
N ALA A 24 0.19 1.34 9.88
CA ALA A 24 -0.42 2.65 9.72
C ALA A 24 0.32 3.73 10.54
N GLN A 25 0.65 3.45 11.80
CA GLN A 25 1.46 4.35 12.63
C GLN A 25 2.85 4.58 12.04
N LYS A 26 3.51 3.51 11.59
CA LYS A 26 4.86 3.59 11.02
C LYS A 26 4.94 4.48 9.77
N GLN A 27 3.89 4.49 8.94
CA GLN A 27 3.80 5.33 7.74
C GLN A 27 3.05 6.65 7.97
N GLY A 28 2.79 7.03 9.23
CA GLY A 28 2.14 8.30 9.56
C GLY A 28 0.69 8.41 9.08
N PHE A 29 0.00 7.29 8.90
CA PHE A 29 -1.37 7.19 8.39
C PHE A 29 -1.55 7.68 6.94
N ILE A 30 -0.46 7.82 6.18
CA ILE A 30 -0.48 8.28 4.80
C ILE A 30 -0.24 7.11 3.84
N CYS A 31 -0.99 7.03 2.76
CA CYS A 31 -0.71 6.10 1.67
C CYS A 31 0.55 6.56 0.90
N PRO A 32 1.56 5.70 0.73
CA PRO A 32 2.82 6.07 0.06
C PRO A 32 2.67 6.28 -1.45
N VAL A 33 1.58 5.81 -2.06
CA VAL A 33 1.36 5.91 -3.51
C VAL A 33 0.75 7.26 -3.89
N CYS A 34 -0.32 7.68 -3.20
CA CYS A 34 -1.06 8.89 -3.54
C CYS A 34 -0.81 10.07 -2.58
N GLY A 35 -0.20 9.85 -1.42
CA GLY A 35 0.07 10.88 -0.41
C GLY A 35 -1.15 11.27 0.45
N GLU A 36 -2.31 10.66 0.23
CA GLU A 36 -3.53 10.90 0.99
C GLU A 36 -3.62 10.05 2.26
N SER A 37 -4.53 10.41 3.17
CA SER A 37 -4.83 9.58 4.35
C SER A 37 -5.26 8.16 3.96
N LEU A 38 -4.75 7.15 4.67
CA LEU A 38 -5.18 5.75 4.57
C LEU A 38 -6.69 5.56 4.77
N PHE A 39 -7.37 6.53 5.37
CA PHE A 39 -8.77 6.42 5.79
C PHE A 39 -9.73 7.27 4.96
N ASN A 40 -9.53 7.28 3.64
CA ASN A 40 -10.32 8.03 2.64
C ASN A 40 -11.62 7.32 2.19
N ASP A 41 -12.10 6.35 2.98
CA ASP A 41 -13.26 5.48 2.68
C ASP A 41 -12.98 4.33 1.68
N GLU A 42 -11.77 4.21 1.14
CA GLU A 42 -11.34 3.00 0.44
C GLU A 42 -10.90 1.88 1.40
N PRO A 43 -11.02 0.60 1.00
CA PRO A 43 -10.34 -0.49 1.68
C PRO A 43 -8.82 -0.33 1.59
N ILE A 44 -8.11 -0.68 2.65
CA ILE A 44 -6.65 -0.71 2.68
C ILE A 44 -6.11 -2.13 2.54
N GLN A 45 -5.02 -2.28 1.81
CA GLN A 45 -4.35 -3.55 1.55
C GLN A 45 -2.88 -3.49 1.96
N LYS A 46 -2.33 -4.64 2.35
CA LYS A 46 -0.93 -4.81 2.68
C LYS A 46 -0.13 -5.02 1.40
N HIS A 47 0.94 -4.26 1.22
CA HIS A 47 1.84 -4.33 0.07
C HIS A 47 3.29 -4.55 0.52
N HIS A 48 4.07 -5.27 -0.30
CA HIS A 48 5.51 -5.47 -0.10
C HIS A 48 6.29 -4.47 -0.95
N LYS A 49 7.16 -3.68 -0.32
CA LYS A 49 8.05 -2.74 -1.02
C LYS A 49 9.03 -3.44 -1.94
N ILE A 50 9.60 -4.54 -1.45
CA ILE A 50 10.43 -5.47 -2.23
C ILE A 50 9.61 -6.74 -2.39
N PRO A 51 9.31 -7.16 -3.63
CA PRO A 51 8.62 -8.42 -3.91
C PRO A 51 9.37 -9.63 -3.34
N PHE A 52 8.64 -10.70 -3.02
CA PHE A 52 9.25 -11.92 -2.49
C PHE A 52 10.26 -12.56 -3.48
N CYS A 53 9.97 -12.49 -4.78
CA CYS A 53 10.87 -13.02 -5.82
C CYS A 53 12.23 -12.30 -5.86
N ASP A 54 12.28 -11.04 -5.42
CA ASP A 54 13.49 -10.22 -5.41
C ASP A 54 14.19 -10.23 -4.04
N GLY A 55 13.85 -11.21 -3.18
CA GLY A 55 14.43 -11.34 -1.84
C GLY A 55 13.68 -10.55 -0.76
N GLY A 56 12.49 -10.02 -1.06
CA GLY A 56 11.61 -9.40 -0.09
C GLY A 56 11.14 -10.35 1.01
N ASN A 57 10.90 -9.81 2.21
CA ASN A 57 10.43 -10.58 3.38
C ASN A 57 9.11 -10.02 3.96
N GLU A 58 8.51 -10.76 4.90
CA GLU A 58 7.28 -10.36 5.62
C GLU A 58 7.56 -9.43 6.82
N SER A 59 8.73 -8.79 6.91
CA SER A 59 9.01 -7.89 8.01
C SER A 59 8.22 -6.59 7.88
N TYR A 60 7.90 -5.95 9.00
CA TYR A 60 7.32 -4.60 9.02
C TYR A 60 8.20 -3.53 8.35
N ALA A 61 9.48 -3.82 8.06
CA ALA A 61 10.34 -2.93 7.27
C ALA A 61 9.99 -2.95 5.78
N ASN A 62 9.60 -4.12 5.29
CA ASN A 62 9.27 -4.36 3.89
C ASN A 62 7.76 -4.26 3.58
N LEU A 63 6.91 -4.18 4.60
CA LEU A 63 5.46 -4.07 4.44
C LEU A 63 4.99 -2.63 4.59
N GLU A 64 3.94 -2.29 3.86
CA GLU A 64 3.21 -1.02 3.96
C GLU A 64 1.72 -1.22 3.67
N LEU A 65 0.90 -0.25 4.08
CA LEU A 65 -0.51 -0.18 3.74
C LEU A 65 -0.73 0.79 2.59
N VAL A 66 -1.55 0.39 1.63
CA VAL A 66 -1.95 1.19 0.48
C VAL A 66 -3.46 1.10 0.30
N HIS A 67 -4.07 2.09 -0.35
CA HIS A 67 -5.48 1.95 -0.76
C HIS A 67 -5.63 0.86 -1.80
N TYR A 68 -6.84 0.30 -1.89
CA TYR A 68 -7.18 -0.72 -2.87
C TYR A 68 -6.78 -0.32 -4.30
N TYR A 69 -7.20 0.86 -4.79
CA TYR A 69 -6.87 1.27 -6.16
C TYR A 69 -5.39 1.65 -6.32
N CYS A 70 -4.72 2.11 -5.27
CA CYS A 70 -3.28 2.32 -5.29
C CYS A 70 -2.52 0.98 -5.42
N HIS A 71 -3.00 -0.07 -4.74
CA HIS A 71 -2.43 -1.40 -4.86
C HIS A 71 -2.60 -1.97 -6.28
N GLN A 72 -3.78 -1.79 -6.88
CA GLN A 72 -4.03 -2.19 -8.27
C GLN A 72 -3.09 -1.46 -9.24
N GLN A 73 -2.85 -0.16 -9.04
CA GLN A 73 -1.92 0.62 -9.87
C GLN A 73 -0.51 0.02 -9.84
N ILE A 74 0.02 -0.27 -8.64
CA ILE A 74 1.36 -0.89 -8.50
C ILE A 74 1.46 -2.19 -9.31
N HIS A 75 0.48 -3.09 -9.19
CA HIS A 75 0.49 -4.36 -9.92
C HIS A 75 0.25 -4.20 -11.42
N SER A 76 -0.56 -3.23 -11.84
CA SER A 76 -0.78 -2.97 -13.26
C SER A 76 0.47 -2.43 -13.96
N HIS A 77 1.23 -1.55 -13.31
CA HIS A 77 2.52 -1.07 -13.83
C HIS A 77 3.59 -2.17 -13.84
N ALA A 78 3.59 -3.05 -12.84
CA ALA A 78 4.50 -4.21 -12.80
C ALA A 78 4.24 -5.20 -13.95
N GLN A 79 2.97 -5.42 -14.35
CA GLN A 79 2.63 -6.28 -15.49
C GLN A 79 3.09 -5.68 -16.82
N ASN A 80 3.03 -4.36 -16.98
CA ASN A 80 3.50 -3.70 -18.20
C ASN A 80 5.03 -3.77 -18.35
N HIS A 81 5.78 -3.66 -17.25
CA HIS A 81 7.25 -3.78 -17.31
C HIS A 81 7.73 -5.21 -17.63
N LEU A 82 7.03 -6.24 -17.15
CA LEU A 82 7.33 -7.64 -17.51
C LEU A 82 7.05 -7.91 -19.00
N SER A 83 5.95 -7.39 -19.54
CA SER A 83 5.63 -7.54 -20.96
C SER A 83 6.55 -6.70 -21.85
N GLU A 84 6.98 -5.52 -21.41
CA GLU A 84 7.97 -4.69 -22.12
C GLU A 84 9.36 -5.36 -22.17
N ILE A 85 9.84 -5.93 -21.06
CA ILE A 85 11.10 -6.69 -21.03
C ILE A 85 11.04 -7.93 -21.93
N GLU A 86 9.94 -8.69 -21.91
CA GLU A 86 9.78 -9.86 -22.79
C GLU A 86 9.81 -9.45 -24.28
N ASN A 87 9.19 -8.32 -24.63
CA ASN A 87 9.20 -7.79 -25.98
C ASN A 87 10.58 -7.24 -26.42
N GLU A 88 11.41 -6.74 -25.48
CA GLU A 88 12.78 -6.29 -25.77
C GLU A 88 13.79 -7.45 -25.86
N LEU A 89 13.60 -8.54 -25.11
CA LEU A 89 14.52 -9.68 -25.06
C LEU A 89 14.30 -10.72 -26.17
N SER A 90 13.19 -10.68 -26.91
CA SER A 90 13.02 -11.42 -28.17
C SER A 90 12.05 -10.73 -29.13
N PRO A 91 12.51 -9.77 -29.94
CA PRO A 91 11.64 -9.02 -30.87
C PRO A 91 11.16 -9.82 -32.10
N TRP A 92 11.35 -11.14 -32.13
CA TRP A 92 11.02 -12.04 -33.24
C TRP A 92 10.31 -13.29 -32.76
#